data_AF-A0A1R0YAI8-F1
#
_entry.id   AF-A0A1R0YAI8-F1
#
_cell.length_a   1.000
_cell.length_b   1.000
_cell.length_c   1.000
_cell.angle_alpha   90.00
_cell.angle_beta   90.00
_cell.angle_gamma   90.00
#
_symmetry.space_group_name_H-M   'P 1'
#
loop_
_entity.id
_entity.type
_entity.pdbx_description
1 polymer ?
#
loop_
_entity_poly.entity_id
_entity_poly.type
_entity_poly.pdbx_seq_one_letter_code
_entity_poly.pdbx_strand_id
1 'polypeptide(L)'
;MGFSFLGTLIALIILAPSFLMIKFPPENVPAGVRDAGPVFTILERVGQLGCISILVISKDNFQQVDFGIIAALIVMLIAAYYGLWIRYLVKGRQFKILWDPLGFIPIPMAVLPVCAFGLAAIWGRSIWLSVAVVCLAIGHLANSWHSYKHTENQ
;
A
#
# COMPACT_ATOMS: atom_id res chain seq x y z
N MET A 1 -1.21 -23.78 7.24
CA MET A 1 -0.78 -23.00 6.07
C MET A 1 -1.30 -23.70 4.83
N GLY A 2 -2.07 -22.98 4.01
CA GLY A 2 -2.73 -23.50 2.81
C GLY A 2 -3.23 -22.32 1.97
N PHE A 3 -3.67 -22.57 0.75
CA PHE A 3 -4.11 -21.50 -0.14
C PHE A 3 -5.36 -20.78 0.39
N SER A 4 -5.25 -19.46 0.62
CA SER A 4 -6.33 -18.58 1.05
C SER A 4 -6.90 -17.82 -0.14
N PHE A 5 -8.14 -18.15 -0.52
CA PHE A 5 -8.85 -17.41 -1.57
C PHE A 5 -9.08 -15.95 -1.15
N LEU A 6 -9.58 -15.75 0.09
CA LEU A 6 -9.86 -14.42 0.63
C LEU A 6 -8.58 -13.59 0.80
N GLY A 7 -7.52 -14.18 1.35
CA GLY A 7 -6.22 -13.50 1.50
C GLY A 7 -5.62 -13.08 0.15
N THR A 8 -5.68 -13.97 -0.84
CA THR A 8 -5.24 -13.67 -2.22
C THR A 8 -6.06 -12.52 -2.82
N LEU A 9 -7.38 -12.51 -2.63
CA LEU A 9 -8.24 -11.45 -3.12
C LEU A 9 -7.92 -10.09 -2.48
N ILE A 10 -7.67 -10.04 -1.17
CA ILE A 10 -7.23 -8.82 -0.48
C ILE A 10 -5.90 -8.31 -1.06
N ALA A 11 -4.91 -9.20 -1.22
CA ALA A 11 -3.62 -8.83 -1.80
C ALA A 11 -3.78 -8.24 -3.20
N LEU A 12 -4.54 -8.90 -4.07
CA LEU A 12 -4.78 -8.45 -5.44
C LEU A 12 -5.48 -7.09 -5.49
N ILE A 13 -6.49 -6.85 -4.66
CA ILE A 13 -7.21 -5.59 -4.63
C ILE A 13 -6.30 -4.44 -4.14
N ILE A 14 -5.48 -4.67 -3.11
CA ILE A 14 -4.58 -3.63 -2.62
C ILE A 14 -3.47 -3.32 -3.64
N LEU A 15 -2.98 -4.32 -4.39
CA LEU A 15 -1.92 -4.16 -5.39
C LEU A 15 -2.38 -3.70 -6.76
N ALA A 16 -3.65 -3.94 -7.11
CA ALA A 16 -4.18 -3.63 -8.44
C ALA A 16 -3.91 -2.17 -8.87
N PRO A 17 -4.10 -1.15 -8.01
CA PRO A 17 -3.82 0.22 -8.40
C PRO A 17 -2.32 0.49 -8.61
N SER A 18 -1.43 -0.17 -7.88
CA SER A 18 0.01 -0.05 -8.10
C SER A 18 0.43 -0.57 -9.49
N PHE A 19 -0.25 -1.59 -10.02
CA PHE A 19 -0.04 -2.04 -11.40
C PHE A 19 -0.55 -1.03 -12.44
N LEU A 20 -1.58 -0.23 -12.14
CA LEU A 20 -2.02 0.84 -13.03
C LEU A 20 -0.89 1.85 -13.27
N MET A 21 -0.01 2.05 -12.29
CA MET A 21 1.14 2.95 -12.41
C MET A 21 2.16 2.53 -13.47
N ILE A 22 2.28 1.22 -13.75
CA ILE A 22 3.13 0.71 -14.83
C ILE A 22 2.57 1.13 -16.19
N LYS A 23 1.24 1.11 -16.33
CA LYS A 23 0.54 1.49 -17.57
C LYS A 23 0.37 3.01 -17.71
N PHE A 24 0.23 3.71 -16.58
CA PHE A 24 -0.05 5.14 -16.48
C PHE A 24 0.99 5.82 -15.57
N PRO A 25 2.26 5.91 -16.02
CA PRO A 25 3.33 6.49 -15.23
C PRO A 25 3.08 7.99 -14.97
N PRO A 26 3.67 8.54 -13.90
CA PRO A 26 3.54 9.95 -13.58
C PRO A 26 4.20 10.83 -14.63
N GLU A 27 3.53 11.94 -14.93
CA GLU A 27 4.05 13.01 -15.77
C GLU A 27 4.71 14.09 -14.91
N ASN A 28 5.66 14.82 -15.50
CA ASN A 28 6.39 15.91 -14.85
C ASN A 28 7.14 15.47 -13.59
N VAL A 29 7.76 14.29 -13.63
CA VAL A 29 8.63 13.81 -12.56
C VAL A 29 9.86 14.74 -12.48
N PRO A 30 10.14 15.36 -11.32
CA PRO A 30 11.30 16.22 -11.17
C PRO A 30 12.61 15.47 -11.48
N ALA A 31 13.54 16.15 -12.15
CA ALA A 31 14.86 15.58 -12.39
C ALA A 31 15.57 15.33 -11.04
N GLY A 32 15.99 14.08 -10.79
CA GLY A 32 16.73 13.71 -9.60
C GLY A 32 15.92 13.05 -8.47
N VAL A 33 14.61 12.80 -8.64
CA VAL A 33 13.86 11.97 -7.68
C VAL A 33 14.50 10.58 -7.60
N ARG A 34 14.91 10.20 -6.40
CA ARG A 34 15.48 8.89 -6.08
C ARG A 34 14.81 8.36 -4.81
N ASP A 35 14.90 7.06 -4.59
CA ASP A 35 14.48 6.45 -3.34
C ASP A 35 15.38 6.94 -2.18
N ALA A 36 14.89 6.81 -0.95
CA ALA A 36 15.60 7.24 0.26
C ALA A 36 16.93 6.48 0.47
N GLY A 37 17.08 5.32 -0.16
CA GLY A 37 18.30 4.52 -0.19
C GLY A 37 18.01 3.04 -0.51
N PRO A 38 19.04 2.28 -0.91
CA PRO A 38 18.86 0.88 -1.33
C PRO A 38 18.30 -0.02 -0.21
N VAL A 39 18.63 0.27 1.05
CA VAL A 39 18.12 -0.48 2.20
C VAL A 39 16.60 -0.36 2.34
N PHE A 40 16.06 0.86 2.18
CA PHE A 40 14.61 1.11 2.27
C PHE A 40 13.87 0.49 1.11
N THR A 41 14.42 0.58 -0.11
CA THR A 41 13.86 -0.09 -1.29
C THR A 41 13.85 -1.60 -1.13
N ILE A 42 14.94 -2.22 -0.63
CA ILE A 42 14.96 -3.66 -0.37
C ILE A 42 13.91 -4.01 0.69
N LEU A 43 13.81 -3.25 1.77
CA LEU A 43 12.84 -3.49 2.84
C LEU A 43 11.39 -3.38 2.35
N GLU A 44 11.11 -2.40 1.49
CA GLU A 44 9.82 -2.25 0.82
C GLU A 44 9.50 -3.47 -0.05
N ARG A 45 10.44 -3.91 -0.90
CA ARG A 45 10.21 -5.07 -1.79
C ARG A 45 10.03 -6.37 -1.00
N VAL A 46 10.86 -6.59 0.02
CA VAL A 46 10.76 -7.76 0.90
C VAL A 46 9.45 -7.73 1.68
N GLY A 47 9.07 -6.58 2.23
CA GLY A 47 7.79 -6.41 2.91
C GLY A 47 6.59 -6.62 1.98
N GLN A 48 6.64 -6.09 0.76
CA GLN A 48 5.59 -6.23 -0.25
C GLN A 48 5.40 -7.70 -0.65
N LEU A 49 6.50 -8.38 -0.99
CA LEU A 49 6.47 -9.81 -1.32
C LEU A 49 6.02 -10.64 -0.11
N GLY A 50 6.51 -10.32 1.08
CA GLY A 50 6.10 -10.96 2.33
C GLY A 50 4.59 -10.86 2.57
N CYS A 51 4.01 -9.65 2.45
CA CYS A 51 2.57 -9.43 2.61
C CYS A 51 1.77 -10.29 1.63
N ILE A 52 2.17 -10.33 0.35
CA ILE A 52 1.51 -11.12 -0.69
C ILE A 52 1.60 -12.61 -0.35
N SER A 53 2.82 -13.12 -0.19
CA SER A 53 3.06 -14.54 0.03
C SER A 53 2.34 -15.04 1.27
N ILE A 54 2.40 -14.28 2.37
CA ILE A 54 1.74 -14.67 3.62
C ILE A 54 0.22 -14.66 3.45
N LEU A 55 -0.36 -13.62 2.83
CA LEU A 55 -1.80 -13.60 2.56
C LEU A 55 -2.26 -14.79 1.73
N VAL A 56 -1.49 -15.18 0.70
CA VAL A 56 -1.81 -16.33 -0.16
C VAL A 56 -1.78 -17.66 0.61
N ILE A 57 -0.85 -17.86 1.54
CA ILE A 57 -0.70 -19.14 2.27
C ILE A 57 -1.43 -19.19 3.62
N SER A 58 -2.14 -18.12 4.00
CA SER A 58 -2.81 -17.97 5.30
C SER A 58 -4.26 -18.46 5.28
N LYS A 59 -4.57 -19.62 4.69
CA LYS A 59 -5.96 -20.13 4.63
C LYS A 59 -6.61 -20.20 6.01
N ASP A 60 -5.92 -20.81 6.97
CA ASP A 60 -6.45 -21.07 8.32
C ASP A 60 -6.79 -19.76 9.06
N ASN A 61 -6.00 -18.73 8.82
CA ASN A 61 -6.16 -17.39 9.40
C ASN A 61 -7.37 -16.63 8.85
N PHE A 62 -7.76 -16.87 7.59
CA PHE A 62 -8.85 -16.13 6.91
C PHE A 62 -10.11 -16.97 6.69
N GLN A 63 -10.13 -18.24 7.11
CA GLN A 63 -11.29 -19.12 6.96
C GLN A 63 -12.33 -18.91 8.08
N GLN A 64 -11.91 -18.45 9.26
CA GLN A 64 -12.77 -18.25 10.43
C GLN A 64 -12.89 -16.78 10.85
N VAL A 65 -12.67 -15.85 9.91
CA VAL A 65 -12.79 -14.43 10.21
C VAL A 65 -14.22 -13.96 10.02
N ASP A 66 -14.75 -13.29 11.03
CA ASP A 66 -16.05 -12.65 10.93
C ASP A 66 -15.94 -11.33 10.16
N PHE A 67 -16.93 -11.08 9.29
CA PHE A 67 -17.10 -9.79 8.63
C PHE A 67 -17.67 -8.77 9.61
N GLY A 68 -16.81 -8.31 10.51
CA GLY A 68 -17.12 -7.27 11.50
C GLY A 68 -16.58 -5.90 11.12
N ILE A 69 -16.39 -5.06 12.14
CA ILE A 69 -15.91 -3.67 12.01
C ILE A 69 -14.55 -3.61 11.29
N ILE A 70 -13.63 -4.54 11.57
CA ILE A 70 -12.30 -4.56 10.95
C ILE A 70 -12.39 -4.77 9.43
N ALA A 71 -13.25 -5.68 8.97
CA ALA A 71 -13.47 -5.90 7.54
C ALA A 71 -14.05 -4.65 6.86
N ALA A 72 -15.01 -3.99 7.52
CA ALA A 72 -15.57 -2.72 7.02
C ALA A 72 -14.51 -1.61 6.92
N LEU A 73 -13.60 -1.51 7.90
CA LEU A 73 -12.49 -0.56 7.87
C LEU A 73 -11.50 -0.86 6.74
N ILE A 74 -11.18 -2.14 6.47
CA ILE A 74 -10.34 -2.52 5.33
C ILE A 74 -10.98 -2.06 4.02
N VAL A 75 -12.27 -2.35 3.83
CA VAL A 75 -13.01 -1.93 2.63
C VAL A 75 -13.03 -0.41 2.49
N MET A 76 -13.24 0.32 3.59
CA MET A 76 -13.22 1.79 3.60
C MET A 76 -11.86 2.35 3.17
N LEU A 77 -10.75 1.81 3.68
CA LEU A 77 -9.39 2.23 3.31
C LEU A 77 -9.11 1.95 1.84
N ILE A 78 -9.49 0.77 1.35
CA ILE A 78 -9.35 0.40 -0.06
C ILE A 78 -10.18 1.35 -0.95
N ALA A 79 -11.42 1.65 -0.57
CA ALA A 79 -12.27 2.57 -1.32
C ALA A 79 -11.66 3.99 -1.39
N ALA A 80 -11.14 4.51 -0.27
CA ALA A 80 -10.43 5.79 -0.24
C ALA A 80 -9.18 5.77 -1.13
N TYR A 81 -8.41 4.68 -1.07
CA TYR A 81 -7.22 4.49 -1.90
C TYR A 81 -7.56 4.48 -3.40
N TYR A 82 -8.60 3.77 -3.81
CA TYR A 82 -9.09 3.80 -5.19
C TYR A 82 -9.58 5.18 -5.61
N GLY A 83 -10.24 5.92 -4.72
CA GLY A 83 -10.62 7.32 -4.96
C GLY A 83 -9.43 8.22 -5.28
N LEU A 84 -8.30 8.05 -4.58
CA LEU A 84 -7.06 8.78 -4.87
C LEU A 84 -6.47 8.42 -6.24
N TRP A 85 -6.52 7.14 -6.63
CA TRP A 85 -6.10 6.72 -7.96
C TRP A 85 -6.97 7.30 -9.07
N ILE A 86 -8.28 7.33 -8.87
CA ILE A 86 -9.20 8.00 -9.80
C ILE A 86 -8.85 9.49 -9.89
N ARG A 87 -8.63 10.16 -8.75
CA ARG A 87 -8.18 11.57 -8.71
C ARG A 87 -6.89 11.77 -9.51
N TYR A 88 -5.92 10.88 -9.35
CA TYR A 88 -4.64 10.92 -10.08
C TYR A 88 -4.84 10.77 -11.61
N LEU A 89 -5.66 9.82 -12.05
CA LEU A 89 -5.93 9.61 -13.47
C LEU A 89 -6.72 10.79 -14.09
N VAL A 90 -7.75 11.28 -13.40
CA VAL A 90 -8.61 12.38 -13.88
C VAL A 90 -7.83 13.70 -13.95
N LYS A 91 -6.93 13.95 -13.00
CA LYS A 91 -6.11 15.17 -12.98
C LYS A 91 -4.83 15.08 -13.83
N GLY A 92 -4.81 14.19 -14.83
CA GLY A 92 -3.74 14.16 -15.82
C GLY A 92 -2.40 13.63 -15.30
N ARG A 93 -2.42 12.69 -14.34
CA ARG A 93 -1.24 11.92 -13.90
C ARG A 93 -0.05 12.74 -13.41
N GLN A 94 -0.28 13.95 -12.91
CA GLN A 94 0.80 14.81 -12.42
C GLN A 94 1.49 14.18 -11.21
N PHE A 95 2.83 14.16 -11.21
CA PHE A 95 3.63 13.59 -10.12
C PHE A 95 3.22 14.14 -8.74
N LYS A 96 2.99 15.45 -8.63
CA LYS A 96 2.58 16.12 -7.39
C LYS A 96 1.29 15.54 -6.79
N ILE A 97 0.38 15.00 -7.61
CA ILE A 97 -0.93 14.51 -7.15
C ILE A 97 -0.83 13.17 -6.41
N LEU A 98 0.23 12.39 -6.67
CA LEU A 98 0.57 11.19 -5.89
C LEU A 98 0.90 11.54 -4.43
N TRP A 99 1.50 12.71 -4.24
CA TRP A 99 2.06 13.18 -2.97
C TRP A 99 1.19 14.24 -2.29
N ASP A 100 0.16 14.73 -2.98
CA ASP A 100 -0.70 15.80 -2.49
C ASP A 100 -1.50 15.32 -1.25
N PRO A 101 -1.34 15.99 -0.10
CA PRO A 101 -1.87 15.54 1.17
C PRO A 101 -3.39 15.50 1.16
N LEU A 102 -3.97 14.55 1.91
CA LEU A 102 -5.41 14.46 2.10
C LEU A 102 -5.73 14.76 3.57
N GLY A 103 -6.11 16.02 3.83
CA GLY A 103 -6.34 16.53 5.19
C GLY A 103 -5.06 16.46 6.02
N PHE A 104 -5.04 15.63 7.06
CA PHE A 104 -3.90 15.44 7.96
C PHE A 104 -2.92 14.34 7.51
N ILE A 105 -3.26 13.57 6.48
CA ILE A 105 -2.41 12.48 6.00
C ILE A 105 -1.46 13.06 4.94
N PRO A 106 -0.14 13.14 5.23
CA PRO A 106 0.79 13.80 4.33
C PRO A 106 0.97 13.03 3.02
N ILE A 107 0.92 11.69 3.07
CA ILE A 107 1.21 10.80 1.94
C ILE A 107 0.14 9.71 1.85
N PRO A 108 -1.08 10.08 1.44
CA PRO A 108 -2.23 9.18 1.58
C PRO A 108 -2.11 7.95 0.67
N MET A 109 -1.50 8.06 -0.52
CA MET A 109 -1.29 6.91 -1.40
C MET A 109 -0.38 5.82 -0.81
N ALA A 110 0.56 6.17 0.06
CA ALA A 110 1.45 5.20 0.70
C ALA A 110 0.91 4.69 2.04
N VAL A 111 0.26 5.57 2.81
CA VAL A 111 -0.27 5.24 4.14
C VAL A 111 -1.46 4.30 4.05
N LEU A 112 -2.41 4.55 3.13
CA LEU A 112 -3.63 3.74 3.01
C LEU A 112 -3.38 2.25 2.74
N PRO A 113 -2.54 1.83 1.76
CA PRO A 113 -2.28 0.41 1.54
C PRO A 113 -1.56 -0.25 2.71
N VAL A 114 -0.63 0.45 3.38
CA VAL A 114 0.05 -0.06 4.58
C VAL A 114 -0.95 -0.28 5.72
N CYS A 115 -1.85 0.68 5.95
CA CYS A 115 -2.93 0.52 6.94
C CYS A 115 -3.88 -0.62 6.57
N ALA A 116 -4.23 -0.78 5.29
CA ALA A 116 -5.09 -1.88 4.83
C ALA A 116 -4.43 -3.26 5.06
N PHE A 117 -3.14 -3.42 4.76
CA PHE A 117 -2.42 -4.65 5.08
C PHE A 117 -2.28 -4.87 6.60
N GLY A 118 -2.05 -3.81 7.38
CA GLY A 118 -2.00 -3.90 8.84
C GLY A 118 -3.32 -4.35 9.46
N LEU A 119 -4.44 -3.81 9.00
CA LEU A 119 -5.77 -4.27 9.41
C LEU A 119 -6.04 -5.70 8.94
N ALA A 120 -5.59 -6.09 7.75
CA ALA A 120 -5.68 -7.47 7.29
C ALA A 120 -4.87 -8.44 8.18
N ALA A 121 -3.70 -8.02 8.69
CA ALA A 121 -2.92 -8.78 9.67
C ALA A 121 -3.67 -8.99 10.98
N ILE A 122 -4.32 -7.95 11.49
CA ILE A 122 -5.15 -8.02 12.71
C ILE A 122 -6.38 -8.89 12.45
N TRP A 123 -7.04 -8.71 11.30
CA TRP A 123 -8.25 -9.45 10.94
C TRP A 123 -7.98 -10.95 10.83
N GLY A 124 -6.92 -11.34 10.12
CA GLY A 124 -6.48 -12.74 10.02
C GLY A 124 -5.70 -13.23 11.24
N ARG A 125 -5.48 -12.40 12.28
CA ARG A 125 -4.68 -12.74 13.47
C ARG A 125 -3.32 -13.35 13.12
N SER A 126 -2.65 -12.84 12.08
CA SER A 126 -1.42 -13.42 11.53
C SER A 126 -0.19 -12.61 11.96
N ILE A 127 0.58 -13.16 12.89
CA ILE A 127 1.83 -12.55 13.39
C ILE A 127 2.85 -12.37 12.24
N TRP A 128 2.95 -13.36 11.35
CA TRP A 128 3.85 -13.28 10.20
C TRP A 128 3.47 -12.14 9.26
N LEU A 129 2.16 -11.95 9.02
CA LEU A 129 1.68 -10.84 8.20
C LEU A 129 1.99 -9.50 8.87
N SER A 130 1.86 -9.40 10.20
CA SER A 130 2.26 -8.20 10.94
C SER A 130 3.74 -7.86 10.75
N VAL A 131 4.65 -8.85 10.80
CA VAL A 131 6.08 -8.63 10.57
C VAL A 131 6.32 -8.10 9.15
N ALA A 132 5.70 -8.71 8.14
CA ALA A 132 5.83 -8.25 6.76
C ALA A 132 5.29 -6.82 6.56
N VAL A 133 4.19 -6.47 7.21
CA VAL A 133 3.61 -5.12 7.20
C VAL A 133 4.56 -4.11 7.82
N VAL A 134 5.25 -4.45 8.92
CA VAL A 134 6.23 -3.55 9.55
C VAL A 134 7.40 -3.30 8.59
N CYS A 135 7.93 -4.34 7.94
CA CYS A 135 8.97 -4.15 6.92
C CYS A 135 8.47 -3.26 5.76
N LEU A 136 7.28 -3.54 5.23
CA LEU A 136 6.66 -2.73 4.18
C LEU A 136 6.48 -1.27 4.62
N ALA A 137 5.97 -1.04 5.83
CA ALA A 137 5.73 0.29 6.36
C ALA A 137 7.02 1.10 6.44
N ILE A 138 8.10 0.53 7.00
CA ILE A 138 9.37 1.23 7.14
C ILE A 138 9.95 1.57 5.75
N GLY A 139 9.97 0.62 4.82
CA GLY A 139 10.52 0.86 3.48
C GLY A 139 9.66 1.82 2.64
N HIS A 140 8.38 1.50 2.49
CA HIS A 140 7.45 2.22 1.63
C HIS A 140 7.19 3.65 2.11
N LEU A 141 7.01 3.87 3.42
CA LEU A 141 6.81 5.22 3.97
C LEU A 141 8.08 6.06 3.90
N ALA A 142 9.27 5.48 4.12
CA ALA A 142 10.52 6.22 4.01
C ALA A 142 10.79 6.69 2.56
N ASN A 143 10.63 5.79 1.59
CA ASN A 143 10.78 6.12 0.16
C ASN A 143 9.75 7.15 -0.30
N SER A 144 8.51 6.97 0.14
CA SER A 144 7.42 7.90 -0.16
C SER A 144 7.65 9.28 0.45
N TRP A 145 8.13 9.34 1.70
CA TRP A 145 8.45 10.60 2.39
C TRP A 145 9.58 11.36 1.73
N HIS A 146 10.60 10.63 1.26
CA HIS A 146 11.69 11.23 0.51
C HIS A 146 11.18 11.86 -0.80
N SER A 147 10.31 11.15 -1.53
CA SER A 147 9.67 11.67 -2.74
C SER A 147 8.76 12.88 -2.47
N TYR A 148 7.99 12.84 -1.38
CA TYR A 148 7.14 13.96 -0.95
C TYR A 148 7.95 15.24 -0.71
N LYS A 149 9.07 15.16 0.02
CA LYS A 149 9.95 16.31 0.26
C LYS A 149 10.49 16.95 -1.02
N HIS A 150 10.70 16.17 -2.07
CA HIS A 150 11.12 16.72 -3.36
C HIS A 150 10.00 17.51 -4.05
N THR A 151 8.73 17.19 -3.79
CA THR A 151 7.60 17.96 -4.32
C THR A 151 7.27 19.21 -3.53
N GLU A 152 7.71 19.31 -2.27
CA GLU A 152 7.53 20.50 -1.43
C GLU A 152 8.63 21.55 -1.68
N ASN A 153 9.84 21.10 -2.04
CA ASN A 153 10.99 21.97 -2.33
C ASN A 153 11.03 22.52 -3.78
N GLN A 154 9.98 22.31 -4.57
CA GLN A 154 9.81 22.85 -5.94
C GLN A 154 8.56 23.72 -6.04
#